data_AF-A0A8H7T9R2-F1
#
_entry.id   AF-A0A8H7T9R2-F1
#
_cell.length_a   1.000
_cell.length_b   1.000
_cell.length_c   1.000
_cell.angle_alpha   90.00
_cell.angle_beta   90.00
_cell.angle_gamma   90.00
#
_symmetry.space_group_name_H-M   'P 1'
#
loop_
_entity.id
_entity.type
_entity.pdbx_description
1 polymer ?
#
loop_
_entity_poly.entity_id
_entity_poly.type
_entity_poly.pdbx_seq_one_letter_code
_entity_poly.pdbx_strand_id
1 'polypeptide(L)'
;MANPVVRIGYDSAGNVAYFKKYVQEAHDAAGGRQIWLTEFNGAGNIDQQAQFMRTVMPWMDAQPYIKRYAWHWCDPYSTGSTIVRLDGYHSPLGGVYAYTPY
;
A
#
# COMPACT_ATOMS: atom_id res chain seq x y z
N MET A 1 -4.28 19.09 15.20
CA MET A 1 -3.73 19.37 13.85
C MET A 1 -3.99 18.16 12.96
N ALA A 2 -4.33 18.35 11.69
CA ALA A 2 -4.59 17.24 10.76
C ALA A 2 -3.28 16.61 10.25
N ASN A 3 -3.27 15.29 10.07
CA ASN A 3 -2.13 14.59 9.46
C ASN A 3 -2.12 14.86 7.94
N PRO A 4 -0.94 15.06 7.31
CA PRO A 4 -0.80 15.09 5.86
C PRO A 4 -1.32 13.79 5.23
N VAL A 5 -2.03 13.96 4.12
CA VAL A 5 -2.49 12.88 3.25
C VAL A 5 -1.45 12.71 2.14
N VAL A 6 -0.96 11.48 1.99
CA VAL A 6 0.03 11.13 0.97
C VAL A 6 -0.57 10.07 0.04
N ARG A 7 -0.44 10.31 -1.26
CA ARG A 7 -0.78 9.34 -2.31
C ARG A 7 0.52 8.78 -2.89
N ILE A 8 0.72 7.46 -2.81
CA ILE A 8 1.91 6.79 -3.33
C ILE A 8 1.49 5.91 -4.52
N GLY A 9 1.89 6.27 -5.74
CA GLY A 9 1.40 5.66 -6.98
C GLY A 9 2.34 4.63 -7.63
N TYR A 10 1.72 3.51 -8.07
CA TYR A 10 1.91 2.64 -9.25
C TYR A 10 3.26 2.44 -9.96
N ASP A 11 4.40 2.69 -9.33
CA ASP A 11 5.63 2.10 -9.87
C ASP A 11 5.58 0.56 -9.76
N SER A 12 6.51 -0.12 -10.41
CA SER A 12 6.64 -1.57 -10.37
C SER A 12 6.61 -2.11 -8.94
N ALA A 13 5.84 -3.17 -8.71
CA ALA A 13 5.84 -3.96 -7.47
C ALA A 13 7.23 -4.54 -7.14
N GLY A 14 8.15 -4.57 -8.11
CA GLY A 14 9.56 -4.91 -7.87
C GLY A 14 10.40 -3.79 -7.27
N ASN A 15 9.94 -2.53 -7.32
CA ASN A 15 10.72 -1.37 -6.89
C ASN A 15 10.44 -0.96 -5.44
N VAL A 16 10.61 -1.91 -4.51
CA VAL A 16 10.39 -1.71 -3.07
C VAL A 16 11.25 -0.58 -2.50
N ALA A 17 12.50 -0.47 -2.97
CA ALA A 17 13.42 0.57 -2.51
C ALA A 17 12.91 1.98 -2.84
N TYR A 18 12.41 2.18 -4.06
CA TYR A 18 11.80 3.43 -4.46
C TYR A 18 10.55 3.75 -3.66
N PHE A 19 9.66 2.77 -3.44
CA PHE A 19 8.46 2.96 -2.61
C PHE A 19 8.83 3.49 -1.22
N LYS A 20 9.77 2.83 -0.53
CA LYS A 20 10.19 3.23 0.83
C LYS A 20 10.81 4.63 0.84
N LYS A 21 11.67 4.91 -0.14
CA LYS A 21 12.29 6.22 -0.31
C LYS A 21 11.23 7.32 -0.49
N TYR A 22 10.26 7.11 -1.36
CA TYR A 22 9.22 8.10 -1.67
C TYR A 22 8.30 8.36 -0.46
N VAL A 23 7.98 7.32 0.33
CA VAL A 23 7.24 7.47 1.59
C VAL A 23 8.02 8.29 2.61
N GLN A 24 9.34 8.09 2.71
CA GLN A 24 10.19 8.86 3.60
C GLN A 24 10.32 10.33 3.13
N GLU A 25 10.53 10.56 1.84
CA GLU A 25 10.54 11.92 1.26
C GLU A 25 9.22 12.67 1.51
N ALA A 26 8.08 11.96 1.48
CA ALA A 26 6.78 12.56 1.81
C ALA A 26 6.68 12.94 3.30
N HIS A 27 7.23 12.14 4.21
CA HIS A 27 7.32 12.48 5.63
C HIS A 27 8.21 13.71 5.87
N ASP A 28 9.36 13.76 5.20
CA ASP A 28 10.31 14.88 5.29
C ASP A 28 9.70 16.17 4.73
N ALA A 29 9.07 16.10 3.55
CA ALA A 29 8.34 17.21 2.94
C ALA A 29 7.16 17.70 3.80
N ALA A 30 6.60 16.81 4.62
CA ALA A 30 5.58 17.18 5.61
C ALA A 30 6.17 17.85 6.86
N GLY A 31 7.49 18.07 6.95
CA GLY A 31 8.16 18.65 8.10
C GLY A 31 8.26 17.69 9.28
N GLY A 32 8.44 16.39 9.02
CA GLY A 32 8.55 15.36 10.07
C GLY A 32 7.22 15.01 10.75
N ARG A 33 6.08 15.40 10.15
CA ARG A 33 4.75 15.05 10.67
C ARG A 33 4.41 13.59 10.36
N GLN A 34 3.58 13.01 11.22
CA GLN A 34 2.98 11.69 10.95
C GLN A 34 2.08 11.75 9.72
N ILE A 35 2.14 10.76 8.84
CA ILE A 35 1.45 10.73 7.54
C ILE A 35 0.44 9.59 7.46
N TRP A 36 -0.57 9.76 6.60
CA TRP A 36 -1.46 8.69 6.13
C TRP A 36 -1.20 8.42 4.65
N LEU A 37 -0.96 7.16 4.29
CA LEU A 37 -0.87 6.71 2.90
C LEU A 37 -2.26 6.31 2.43
N THR A 38 -3.05 7.27 1.94
CA THR A 38 -4.47 7.01 1.61
C THR A 38 -4.65 6.16 0.36
N GLU A 39 -3.62 6.03 -0.46
CA GLU A 39 -3.55 5.07 -1.56
C GLU A 39 -2.11 4.60 -1.71
N PHE A 40 -1.89 3.28 -1.71
CA PHE A 40 -0.67 2.66 -2.22
C PHE A 40 -1.00 1.48 -3.14
N ASN A 41 -0.14 1.26 -4.13
CA ASN A 41 -0.21 0.16 -5.08
C ASN A 41 1.19 -0.19 -5.60
N GLY A 42 1.36 -1.34 -6.26
CA GLY A 42 2.53 -1.66 -7.07
C GLY A 42 2.08 -2.32 -8.39
N ALA A 43 2.62 -1.88 -9.52
CA ALA A 43 2.28 -2.43 -10.83
C ALA A 43 2.96 -3.79 -11.07
N GLY A 44 2.25 -4.75 -11.67
CA GLY A 44 2.75 -6.09 -11.92
C GLY A 44 1.62 -7.12 -11.92
N ASN A 45 1.98 -8.39 -12.09
CA ASN A 45 1.01 -9.49 -11.92
C ASN A 45 0.64 -9.67 -10.44
N ILE A 46 -0.40 -10.47 -10.17
CA ILE A 46 -0.93 -10.68 -8.81
C ILE A 46 0.14 -11.20 -7.83
N ASP A 47 1.02 -12.09 -8.27
CA ASP A 47 2.08 -12.65 -7.41
C ASP A 47 3.12 -11.57 -7.03
N GLN A 48 3.51 -10.73 -8.00
CA GLN A 48 4.40 -9.59 -7.75
C GLN A 48 3.77 -8.60 -6.76
N GLN A 49 2.47 -8.30 -6.93
CA GLN A 49 1.74 -7.42 -6.02
C GLN A 49 1.61 -8.01 -4.61
N ALA A 50 1.31 -9.31 -4.51
CA ALA A 50 1.25 -10.02 -3.24
C ALA A 50 2.61 -9.99 -2.52
N GLN A 51 3.70 -10.24 -3.23
CA GLN A 51 5.05 -10.17 -2.65
C GLN A 51 5.41 -8.75 -2.20
N PHE A 52 5.01 -7.74 -2.98
CA PHE A 52 5.18 -6.35 -2.61
C PHE A 52 4.44 -6.04 -1.30
N MET A 53 3.14 -6.38 -1.19
CA MET A 53 2.36 -6.19 0.05
C MET A 53 3.02 -6.84 1.26
N ARG A 54 3.43 -8.11 1.13
CA ARG A 54 4.12 -8.85 2.21
C ARG A 54 5.42 -8.20 2.65
N THR A 55 6.05 -7.41 1.79
CA THR A 55 7.30 -6.71 2.08
C THR A 55 7.06 -5.33 2.66
N VAL A 56 6.10 -4.57 2.12
CA VAL A 56 5.93 -3.17 2.49
C VAL A 56 5.01 -2.96 3.68
N MET A 57 4.00 -3.81 3.91
CA MET A 57 3.09 -3.64 5.05
C MET A 57 3.82 -3.79 6.40
N PRO A 58 4.61 -4.86 6.65
CA PRO A 58 5.36 -4.96 7.90
C PRO A 58 6.38 -3.82 8.07
N TRP A 59 6.97 -3.35 6.96
CA TRP A 59 7.85 -2.19 7.00
C TRP A 59 7.09 -0.92 7.39
N MET A 60 5.90 -0.68 6.81
CA MET A 60 5.05 0.46 7.14
C MET A 60 4.59 0.42 8.61
N ASP A 61 4.21 -0.75 9.11
CA ASP A 61 3.81 -0.95 10.51
C ASP A 61 4.96 -0.62 11.48
N ALA A 62 6.20 -0.90 11.08
CA ALA A 62 7.39 -0.57 11.87
C ALA A 62 7.76 0.93 11.86
N GLN A 63 7.16 1.76 11.00
CA GLN A 63 7.48 3.19 10.93
C GLN A 63 6.60 4.00 11.88
N PRO A 64 7.15 4.66 12.92
CA PRO A 64 6.34 5.39 13.91
C PRO A 64 5.57 6.59 13.32
N TYR A 65 6.02 7.08 12.17
CA TYR A 65 5.43 8.21 11.45
C TYR A 65 4.33 7.81 10.45
N ILE A 66 4.15 6.52 10.15
CA ILE A 66 3.05 6.05 9.30
C ILE A 66 1.90 5.64 10.21
N LYS A 67 0.77 6.35 10.13
CA LYS A 67 -0.39 6.08 11.02
C LYS A 67 -1.47 5.23 10.41
N ARG A 68 -1.66 5.32 9.09
CA ARG A 68 -2.63 4.54 8.32
C ARG A 68 -2.13 4.37 6.90
N TYR A 69 -2.48 3.25 6.29
CA TYR A 69 -2.30 3.02 4.86
C TYR A 69 -3.54 2.31 4.28
N ALA A 70 -3.82 2.54 3.01
CA ALA A 70 -4.93 1.90 2.30
C ALA A 70 -4.49 1.40 0.92
N TRP A 71 -4.66 0.10 0.67
CA TRP A 71 -4.41 -0.45 -0.65
C TRP A 71 -5.46 0.05 -1.63
N HIS A 72 -5.00 0.34 -2.84
CA HIS A 72 -5.87 0.66 -3.96
C HIS A 72 -5.65 -0.41 -5.02
N TRP A 73 -6.63 -1.23 -5.43
CA TRP A 73 -8.06 -0.97 -5.49
C TRP A 73 -8.91 -1.97 -4.69
N CYS A 74 -10.07 -1.52 -4.21
CA CYS A 74 -11.17 -2.35 -3.70
C CYS A 74 -12.37 -2.20 -4.64
N ASP A 75 -12.23 -2.69 -5.87
CA ASP A 75 -13.25 -2.60 -6.93
C ASP A 75 -13.25 -3.91 -7.75
N PRO A 76 -14.35 -4.69 -7.77
CA PRO A 76 -14.38 -5.98 -8.46
C PRO A 76 -14.31 -5.87 -10.00
N TYR A 77 -14.43 -4.67 -10.57
CA TYR A 77 -14.26 -4.42 -12.01
C TYR A 77 -12.83 -4.02 -12.39
N SER A 78 -11.95 -3.78 -11.41
CA SER A 78 -10.53 -3.49 -11.68
C SER A 78 -9.79 -4.74 -12.16
N THR A 79 -9.09 -4.63 -13.29
CA THR A 79 -8.52 -5.77 -14.03
C THR A 79 -7.17 -6.27 -13.54
N GLY A 80 -6.59 -5.69 -12.48
CA GLY A 80 -5.21 -6.03 -12.09
C GLY A 80 -4.85 -5.95 -10.60
N SER A 81 -5.50 -5.10 -9.80
CA SER A 81 -5.07 -4.82 -8.42
C SER A 81 -6.20 -4.89 -7.40
N THR A 82 -7.29 -5.59 -7.73
CA THR A 82 -8.47 -5.64 -6.87
C THR A 82 -8.28 -6.56 -5.68
N ILE A 83 -8.71 -6.11 -4.50
CA ILE A 83 -8.79 -6.93 -3.28
C ILE A 83 -10.15 -7.62 -3.11
N VAL A 84 -11.11 -7.42 -4.01
CA VAL A 84 -12.48 -7.93 -3.92
C VAL A 84 -12.92 -8.56 -5.23
N ARG A 85 -13.77 -9.59 -5.15
CA ARG A 85 -14.38 -10.29 -6.29
C ARG A 85 -15.85 -9.90 -6.42
N LEU A 86 -16.46 -10.12 -7.59
CA LEU A 86 -17.87 -9.79 -7.86
C LEU A 86 -18.86 -10.49 -6.92
N ASP A 87 -18.47 -11.62 -6.32
CA ASP A 87 -19.27 -12.37 -5.35
C ASP A 87 -19.14 -11.85 -3.91
N GLY A 88 -18.48 -10.71 -3.69
CA GLY A 88 -18.31 -10.06 -2.40
C GLY A 88 -17.21 -10.66 -1.52
N TYR A 89 -16.54 -11.72 -1.97
CA TYR A 89 -15.39 -12.30 -1.26
C TYR A 89 -14.10 -11.59 -1.64
N HIS A 90 -13.06 -11.74 -0.81
CA HIS A 90 -11.74 -11.23 -1.16
C HIS A 90 -11.17 -11.92 -2.41
N SER A 91 -10.34 -11.20 -3.16
CA SER A 91 -9.46 -11.80 -4.16
C SER A 91 -8.27 -12.50 -3.47
N PRO A 92 -7.40 -13.22 -4.20
CA PRO A 92 -6.13 -13.71 -3.62
C PRO A 92 -5.31 -12.58 -2.99
N LEU A 93 -5.27 -11.42 -3.64
CA LEU A 93 -4.58 -10.23 -3.14
C LEU A 93 -5.27 -9.64 -1.90
N GLY A 94 -6.60 -9.66 -1.86
CA GLY A 94 -7.36 -9.24 -0.68
C GLY A 94 -7.09 -10.11 0.55
N GLY A 95 -6.85 -11.41 0.35
CA GLY A 95 -6.38 -12.29 1.41
C GLY A 95 -5.02 -11.87 1.96
N VAL A 96 -4.10 -11.42 1.10
CA VAL A 96 -2.80 -10.89 1.55
C VAL A 96 -2.98 -9.60 2.35
N TYR A 97 -3.77 -8.66 1.84
CA TYR A 97 -3.99 -7.37 2.48
C TYR A 97 -4.69 -7.51 3.85
N ALA A 98 -5.66 -8.42 3.96
CA ALA A 98 -6.46 -8.60 5.19
C ALA A 98 -5.76 -9.44 6.27
N TYR A 99 -4.88 -10.37 5.88
CA TYR A 99 -4.37 -11.41 6.80
C TYR A 99 -2.84 -11.52 6.85
N THR A 100 -2.08 -10.60 6.26
CA THR A 100 -0.64 -10.54 6.52
C THR A 100 -0.42 -10.15 7.99
N PRO A 101 0.29 -10.99 8.79
CA PRO A 101 0.48 -10.72 10.22
C PRO A 101 1.25 -9.43 10.48
N TYR A 102 0.89 -8.77 11.58
CA TYR A 102 1.61 -7.65 12.19
C TYR A 102 2.76 -8.14 13.05
#